data_AF-A0A6L7TN09-F1
#
_entry.id   AF-A0A6L7TN09-F1
#
_cell.length_a   1.000
_cell.length_b   1.000
_cell.length_c   1.000
_cell.angle_alpha   90.00
_cell.angle_beta   90.00
_cell.angle_gamma   90.00
#
_symmetry.space_group_name_H-M   'P 1'
#
loop_
_entity.id
_entity.type
_entity.pdbx_description
1 polymer ?
#
loop_
_entity_poly.entity_id
_entity_poly.type
_entity_poly.pdbx_seq_one_letter_code
_entity_poly.pdbx_strand_id
1 'polypeptide(L)'
;MMAETTTQIPVVWTTTHKIANRLLGETGHPLLERMLSLAQHIAAERNWPLKSIKVTHYQDPEVVWEYLLLVLVFDGSQVESEYLWDEYLEVMEEAIEDVYQGLNASERVIFANMIDYEFYSNP
;
A
#
# COMPACT_ATOMS: atom_id res chain seq x y z
N MET A 1 -13.84 22.36 -22.98
CA MET A 1 -13.99 21.06 -22.30
C MET A 1 -12.70 20.29 -22.51
N MET A 2 -11.79 20.32 -21.54
CA MET A 2 -10.66 19.37 -21.54
C MET A 2 -11.11 18.16 -20.73
N ALA A 3 -10.97 16.97 -21.29
CA ALA A 3 -11.19 15.74 -20.56
C ALA A 3 -10.08 15.62 -19.51
N GLU A 4 -10.43 15.74 -18.23
CA GLU A 4 -9.54 15.32 -17.15
C GLU A 4 -9.30 13.82 -17.34
N THR A 5 -8.12 13.50 -17.86
CA THR A 5 -7.69 12.11 -17.93
C THR A 5 -7.25 11.78 -16.52
N THR A 6 -8.16 11.28 -15.70
CA THR A 6 -7.82 10.70 -14.39
C THR A 6 -6.81 9.59 -14.69
N THR A 7 -5.53 9.89 -14.56
CA THR A 7 -4.47 8.93 -14.84
C THR A 7 -4.50 7.97 -13.67
N GLN A 8 -5.19 6.85 -13.85
CA GLN A 8 -5.33 5.84 -12.81
C GLN A 8 -3.93 5.31 -12.49
N ILE A 9 -3.47 5.49 -11.25
CA ILE A 9 -2.18 5.01 -10.79
C ILE A 9 -2.17 3.49 -10.92
N PRO A 10 -1.30 2.89 -11.74
CA PRO A 10 -1.34 1.46 -12.02
C PRO A 10 -1.01 0.63 -10.78
N VAL A 11 -1.76 -0.47 -10.61
CA VAL A 11 -1.47 -1.51 -9.62
C VAL A 11 -0.79 -2.67 -10.32
N VAL A 12 0.43 -3.01 -9.89
CA VAL A 12 1.27 -4.04 -10.50
C VAL A 12 1.42 -5.23 -9.55
N TRP A 13 0.99 -6.40 -9.99
CA TRP A 13 1.12 -7.63 -9.22
C TRP A 13 2.41 -8.34 -9.59
N THR A 14 3.31 -8.50 -8.62
CA THR A 14 4.54 -9.30 -8.79
C THR A 14 4.40 -10.69 -8.17
N THR A 15 3.31 -10.93 -7.43
CA THR A 15 2.90 -12.25 -6.94
C THR A 15 1.76 -12.84 -7.77
N THR A 16 1.51 -14.15 -7.59
CA THR A 16 0.35 -14.80 -8.20
C THR A 16 -0.91 -14.52 -7.38
N HIS A 17 -2.05 -14.38 -8.06
CA HIS A 17 -3.36 -14.29 -7.40
C HIS A 17 -3.64 -15.48 -6.47
N LYS A 18 -3.11 -16.67 -6.77
CA LYS A 18 -3.25 -17.85 -5.91
C LYS A 18 -2.59 -17.66 -4.54
N ILE A 19 -1.40 -17.05 -4.51
CA ILE A 19 -0.68 -16.76 -3.26
C ILE A 19 -1.44 -15.68 -2.48
N ALA A 20 -1.83 -14.59 -3.17
CA ALA A 20 -2.62 -13.53 -2.54
C ALA A 20 -3.91 -14.08 -1.93
N ASN A 21 -4.65 -14.91 -2.67
CA ASN A 21 -5.88 -15.53 -2.17
C ASN A 21 -5.65 -16.41 -0.93
N ARG A 22 -4.55 -17.16 -0.88
CA ARG A 22 -4.22 -18.00 0.28
C ARG A 22 -3.91 -17.16 1.52
N LEU A 23 -3.15 -16.07 1.35
CA LEU A 23 -2.72 -15.21 2.46
C LEU A 23 -3.87 -14.35 3.00
N LEU A 24 -4.72 -13.84 2.10
CA LEU A 24 -5.78 -12.89 2.44
C LEU A 24 -7.12 -13.55 2.77
N GLY A 25 -7.40 -14.72 2.18
CA GLY A 25 -8.73 -15.32 2.23
C GLY A 25 -9.80 -14.44 1.56
N GLU A 26 -11.07 -14.79 1.78
CA GLU A 26 -12.20 -14.05 1.20
C GLU A 26 -12.38 -12.67 1.82
N THR A 27 -11.98 -12.51 3.08
CA THR A 27 -12.11 -11.28 3.87
C THR A 27 -10.95 -10.29 3.68
N GLY A 28 -9.77 -10.75 3.28
CA GLY A 28 -8.62 -9.86 3.06
C GLY A 28 -8.61 -9.18 1.69
N HIS A 29 -9.30 -9.71 0.68
CA HIS A 29 -9.37 -9.04 -0.64
C HIS A 29 -10.06 -7.68 -0.60
N PRO A 30 -11.26 -7.53 0.00
CA PRO A 30 -11.90 -6.23 0.10
C PRO A 30 -11.03 -5.22 0.87
N LEU A 31 -10.29 -5.71 1.86
CA LEU A 31 -9.38 -4.89 2.65
C LEU A 31 -8.18 -4.43 1.81
N LEU A 32 -7.59 -5.32 1.01
CA LEU A 32 -6.52 -4.97 0.08
C LEU A 32 -7.00 -3.93 -0.96
N GLU A 33 -8.18 -4.14 -1.55
CA GLU A 33 -8.76 -3.18 -2.50
C GLU A 33 -9.02 -1.81 -1.87
N ARG A 34 -9.47 -1.79 -0.61
CA ARG A 34 -9.64 -0.55 0.17
C ARG A 34 -8.29 0.15 0.38
N MET A 35 -7.25 -0.59 0.72
CA MET A 35 -5.89 -0.04 0.89
C MET A 35 -5.30 0.52 -0.39
N LEU A 36 -5.47 -0.20 -1.52
CA LEU A 36 -5.06 0.27 -2.84
C LEU A 36 -5.79 1.57 -3.21
N SER A 37 -7.11 1.61 -2.98
CA SER A 37 -7.94 2.78 -3.27
C SER A 37 -7.55 3.97 -2.39
N LEU A 38 -7.23 3.73 -1.11
CA LEU A 38 -6.78 4.75 -0.18
C LEU A 38 -5.48 5.41 -0.65
N ALA A 39 -4.46 4.61 -0.98
CA ALA A 39 -3.18 5.12 -1.46
C ALA A 39 -3.33 5.91 -2.77
N GLN A 40 -4.17 5.44 -3.69
CA GLN A 40 -4.47 6.16 -4.94
C GLN A 40 -5.17 7.49 -4.67
N HIS A 41 -6.14 7.51 -3.75
CA HIS A 41 -6.90 8.70 -3.39
C HIS A 41 -6.00 9.77 -2.76
N ILE A 42 -5.21 9.39 -1.75
CA ILE A 42 -4.28 10.30 -1.08
C ILE A 42 -3.27 10.87 -2.08
N ALA A 43 -2.67 10.02 -2.91
CA ALA A 43 -1.71 10.48 -3.90
C ALA A 43 -2.32 11.47 -4.89
N ALA A 44 -3.57 11.25 -5.33
CA ALA A 44 -4.28 12.16 -6.21
C ALA A 44 -4.62 13.49 -5.51
N GLU A 45 -5.15 13.44 -4.28
CA GLU A 45 -5.55 14.63 -3.52
C GLU A 45 -4.35 15.52 -3.17
N ARG A 46 -3.24 14.89 -2.76
CA ARG A 46 -2.00 15.56 -2.33
C ARG A 46 -1.04 15.83 -3.49
N ASN A 47 -1.39 15.48 -4.72
CA ASN A 47 -0.53 15.55 -5.91
C ASN A 47 0.82 14.87 -5.73
N TRP A 48 0.84 13.70 -5.07
CA TRP A 48 2.07 12.94 -4.92
C TRP A 48 2.56 12.42 -6.27
N PRO A 49 3.88 12.36 -6.47
CA PRO A 49 4.46 11.80 -7.69
C PRO A 49 4.41 10.26 -7.72
N LEU A 50 3.30 9.65 -7.28
CA LEU A 50 3.13 8.21 -7.20
C LEU A 50 2.94 7.62 -8.60
N LYS A 51 3.93 6.85 -9.07
CA LYS A 51 3.93 6.21 -10.40
C LYS A 51 3.17 4.90 -10.44
N SER A 52 3.24 4.09 -9.38
CA SER A 52 2.57 2.79 -9.31
C SER A 52 2.49 2.27 -7.88
N ILE A 53 1.58 1.34 -7.64
CA ILE A 53 1.54 0.54 -6.40
C ILE A 53 1.86 -0.90 -6.78
N LYS A 54 2.85 -1.52 -6.14
CA LYS A 54 3.17 -2.94 -6.35
C LYS A 54 2.61 -3.78 -5.22
N VAL A 55 1.99 -4.89 -5.56
CA VAL A 55 1.58 -5.93 -4.59
C VAL A 55 2.54 -7.10 -4.76
N THR A 56 3.42 -7.28 -3.77
CA THR A 56 4.43 -8.33 -3.77
C THR A 56 4.21 -9.29 -2.64
N HIS A 57 4.54 -10.56 -2.86
CA HIS A 57 4.63 -11.54 -1.77
C HIS A 57 6.02 -11.48 -1.18
N TYR A 58 6.09 -11.41 0.14
CA TYR A 58 7.33 -11.53 0.89
C TYR A 58 7.24 -12.73 1.81
N GLN A 59 8.34 -13.48 1.88
CA GLN A 59 8.53 -14.57 2.79
C GLN A 59 9.77 -14.25 3.59
N ASP A 60 9.60 -14.11 4.90
CA ASP A 60 10.71 -13.82 5.78
C ASP A 60 11.68 -15.03 5.81
N PRO A 61 12.98 -14.83 5.59
CA PRO A 61 13.95 -15.93 5.59
C PRO A 61 14.29 -16.44 7.00
N GLU A 62 14.04 -15.66 8.05
CA GLU A 62 14.39 -15.94 9.44
C GLU A 62 13.19 -16.45 10.26
N VAL A 63 11.97 -16.08 9.88
CA VAL A 63 10.72 -16.58 10.48
C VAL A 63 9.80 -17.24 9.44
N VAL A 64 8.98 -18.22 9.86
CA VAL A 64 8.00 -18.90 8.98
C VAL A 64 6.77 -18.01 8.75
N TRP A 65 6.99 -16.75 8.40
CA TRP A 65 5.95 -15.76 8.13
C TRP A 65 5.94 -15.41 6.65
N GLU A 66 4.74 -15.27 6.11
CA GLU A 66 4.49 -14.88 4.72
C GLU A 66 3.41 -13.81 4.71
N TYR A 67 3.65 -12.72 3.97
CA TYR A 67 2.72 -11.60 3.89
C TYR A 67 2.75 -10.95 2.50
N LEU A 68 1.77 -10.07 2.23
CA LEU A 68 1.75 -9.25 1.03
C LEU A 68 2.24 -7.85 1.37
N LEU A 69 3.28 -7.39 0.69
CA LEU A 69 3.77 -6.03 0.83
C LEU A 69 3.18 -5.14 -0.26
N LEU A 70 2.62 -4.01 0.17
CA LEU A 70 2.17 -2.92 -0.69
C LEU A 70 3.31 -1.91 -0.83
N VAL A 71 3.91 -1.83 -2.01
CA VAL A 71 5.03 -0.92 -2.27
C VAL A 71 4.56 0.27 -3.11
N LEU A 72 4.60 1.46 -2.51
CA LEU A 72 4.33 2.71 -3.21
C LEU A 72 5.59 3.16 -3.96
N VAL A 73 5.49 3.29 -5.29
CA VAL A 73 6.64 3.62 -6.15
C VAL A 73 6.47 5.04 -6.67
N PHE A 74 7.31 5.95 -6.18
CA PHE A 74 7.25 7.37 -6.54
C PHE A 74 8.26 7.73 -7.64
N ASP A 75 8.04 8.86 -8.31
CA ASP A 75 9.01 9.47 -9.20
C ASP A 75 10.09 10.20 -8.40
N GLY A 76 11.26 9.58 -8.23
CA GLY A 76 12.38 10.17 -7.51
C GLY A 76 12.87 11.50 -8.08
N SER A 77 12.60 11.83 -9.36
CA SER A 77 12.95 13.16 -9.90
C SER A 77 12.02 14.29 -9.45
N GLN A 78 10.89 13.97 -8.82
CA GLN A 78 9.92 14.93 -8.29
C GLN A 78 9.90 14.98 -6.75
N VAL A 79 10.64 14.09 -6.09
CA VAL A 79 10.81 14.13 -4.64
C VAL A 79 12.07 14.93 -4.34
N GLU A 80 11.88 16.21 -4.02
CA GLU A 80 12.96 17.20 -3.93
C GLU A 80 13.74 17.16 -2.60
N SER A 81 13.26 16.42 -1.58
CA SER A 81 13.95 16.32 -0.29
C SER A 81 13.55 15.07 0.51
N GLU A 82 14.43 14.65 1.43
CA GLU A 82 14.13 13.57 2.39
C GLU A 82 12.93 13.89 3.29
N TYR A 83 12.68 15.17 3.60
CA TYR A 83 11.54 15.62 4.40
C TYR A 83 10.18 15.27 3.77
N LEU A 84 10.11 15.18 2.44
CA LEU A 84 8.88 14.79 1.75
C LEU A 84 8.57 13.30 1.92
N TRP A 85 9.60 12.46 2.11
CA TRP A 85 9.36 11.04 2.41
C TRP A 85 8.70 10.88 3.77
N ASP A 86 9.24 11.53 4.80
CA ASP A 86 8.67 11.49 6.15
C ASP A 86 7.21 11.98 6.15
N GLU A 87 6.90 13.05 5.41
CA GLU A 87 5.53 13.55 5.26
C GLU A 87 4.62 12.51 4.57
N TYR A 88 5.09 11.85 3.51
CA TYR A 88 4.29 10.82 2.84
C TYR A 88 4.02 9.63 3.76
N LEU A 89 4.99 9.27 4.59
CA LEU A 89 4.84 8.21 5.59
C LEU A 89 3.82 8.58 6.66
N GLU A 90 3.96 9.75 7.27
CA GLU A 90 3.04 10.22 8.31
C GLU A 90 1.60 10.25 7.80
N VAL A 91 1.36 10.80 6.61
CA VAL A 91 0.01 10.84 6.00
C VAL A 91 -0.54 9.43 5.73
N MET A 92 0.29 8.50 5.26
CA MET A 92 -0.17 7.12 5.06
C MET A 92 -0.45 6.42 6.39
N GLU A 93 0.39 6.60 7.40
CA GLU A 93 0.21 6.00 8.72
C GLU A 93 -1.08 6.48 9.38
N GLU A 94 -1.35 7.79 9.35
CA GLU A 94 -2.60 8.37 9.87
C GLU A 94 -3.83 7.77 9.16
N ALA A 95 -3.78 7.74 7.82
CA ALA A 95 -4.90 7.23 7.03
C ALA A 95 -5.13 5.72 7.24
N ILE A 96 -4.06 4.97 7.51
CA ILE A 96 -4.13 3.54 7.82
C ILE A 96 -4.70 3.32 9.21
N GLU A 97 -4.27 4.09 10.20
CA GLU A 97 -4.82 4.03 11.56
C GLU A 97 -6.34 4.28 11.54
N ASP A 98 -6.80 5.26 10.76
CA ASP A 98 -8.23 5.52 10.55
C ASP A 98 -8.98 4.32 9.95
N VAL A 99 -8.38 3.63 8.97
CA VAL A 99 -8.94 2.38 8.45
C VAL A 99 -9.02 1.33 9.54
N TYR A 100 -7.91 1.11 10.27
CA TYR A 100 -7.78 0.09 11.32
C TYR A 100 -8.78 0.29 12.47
N GLN A 101 -8.97 1.53 12.91
CA GLN A 101 -9.94 1.89 13.94
C GLN A 101 -11.37 1.51 13.51
N GLY A 102 -11.69 1.67 12.22
CA GLY A 102 -12.98 1.31 11.64
C GLY A 102 -13.21 -0.20 11.39
N LEU A 103 -12.18 -1.04 11.55
CA LEU A 103 -12.29 -2.50 11.34
C LEU A 103 -12.89 -3.21 12.55
N ASN A 104 -13.62 -4.30 12.30
CA ASN A 104 -14.05 -5.22 13.33
C ASN A 104 -12.90 -6.15 13.79
N ALA A 105 -13.11 -6.91 14.88
CA ALA A 105 -12.07 -7.73 15.48
C ALA A 105 -11.44 -8.76 14.52
N SER A 106 -12.23 -9.38 13.65
CA SER A 106 -11.74 -10.35 12.67
C SER A 106 -10.94 -9.68 11.55
N GLU A 107 -11.40 -8.52 11.09
CA GLU A 107 -10.72 -7.71 10.07
C GLU A 107 -9.38 -7.16 10.59
N ARG A 108 -9.30 -6.76 11.86
CA ARG A 108 -8.04 -6.29 12.48
C ARG A 108 -6.98 -7.38 12.52
N VAL A 109 -7.36 -8.63 12.78
CA VAL A 109 -6.41 -9.77 12.74
C VAL A 109 -5.88 -9.98 11.33
N ILE A 110 -6.73 -9.88 10.32
CA ILE A 110 -6.32 -10.01 8.91
C ILE A 110 -5.43 -8.83 8.51
N PHE A 111 -5.81 -7.61 8.91
CA PHE A 111 -5.05 -6.39 8.66
C PHE A 111 -3.63 -6.46 9.23
N ALA A 112 -3.51 -6.88 10.50
CA ALA A 112 -2.22 -7.07 11.15
C ALA A 112 -1.34 -8.14 10.49
N ASN A 113 -1.95 -9.12 9.80
CA ASN A 113 -1.22 -10.13 9.03
C ASN A 113 -0.91 -9.68 7.58
N MET A 114 -1.49 -8.56 7.14
CA MET A 114 -1.35 -8.04 5.78
C MET A 114 -0.31 -6.94 5.67
N ILE A 115 -0.15 -6.12 6.70
CA ILE A 115 0.70 -4.94 6.63
C ILE A 115 1.73 -5.03 7.75
N ASP A 116 2.97 -5.30 7.35
CA ASP A 116 4.16 -5.08 8.16
C ASP A 116 4.95 -3.92 7.52
N TYR A 117 5.53 -3.05 8.35
CA TYR A 117 6.24 -1.86 7.90
C TYR A 117 7.74 -2.04 8.11
N GLU A 118 8.50 -2.21 7.03
CA GLU A 118 9.95 -2.05 7.03
C GLU A 118 10.37 -1.04 5.96
N PHE A 119 11.06 0.02 6.39
CA PHE A 119 11.56 1.05 5.49
C PHE A 119 13.03 0.81 5.16
N TYR A 120 13.31 0.69 3.88
CA TYR A 120 14.67 0.73 3.33
C TYR A 120 14.89 2.09 2.68
N SER A 121 15.66 2.96 3.33
CA SER A 121 16.32 4.05 2.62
C SER A 121 17.50 3.43 1.86
N ASN A 122 17.46 3.52 0.53
CA ASN A 122 18.65 3.19 -0.25
C ASN A 122 19.61 4.40 -0.13
N PRO A 123 20.84 4.22 0.36
CA PRO A 123 21.81 5.31 0.48
C PRO A 123 22.24 5.87 -0.87
#